data_AF-A0A1C9I099-F1
#
_entry.id   AF-A0A1C9I099-F1
#
_cell.length_a   1.000
_cell.length_b   1.000
_cell.length_c   1.000
_cell.angle_alpha   90.00
_cell.angle_beta   90.00
_cell.angle_gamma   90.00
#
_symmetry.space_group_name_H-M   'P 1'
#
loop_
_entity.id
_entity.type
_entity.pdbx_description
1 polymer ?
#
loop_
_entity_poly.entity_id
_entity_poly.type
_entity_poly.pdbx_seq_one_letter_code
_entity_poly.pdbx_strand_id
1 'polypeptide(L)'
;MADDPFQPACSGSLIDNLQRLNRKERYWLLRNALGQSGTDLPLSRSFLERLSEEIGKSVSPSAWWAMDYHIDWLFSALVLDRFGADRPDRFHNPRPVAGEKVSNGRLIRGTNEDFDLIVAFERTIILIEAKGVTSWGNKQIARKCQRLREWSELSDQIVPGFKTSSPVEIFVVLMSPKPPRKLDRLEWPSFVKTKDGEPFRLRLDLTDAPEVFLAPERCDESGLPASMGDCWQLKPLGRPNLDEN
;
A
#
# COMPACT_ATOMS: atom_id res chain seq x y z
N MET A 1 -26.37 13.69 -40.78
CA MET A 1 -24.98 13.71 -40.27
C MET A 1 -25.02 12.90 -39.00
N ALA A 2 -24.47 11.69 -39.04
CA ALA A 2 -24.46 10.77 -37.91
C ALA A 2 -23.24 11.11 -37.05
N ASP A 3 -23.47 11.37 -35.77
CA ASP A 3 -22.41 11.48 -34.78
C ASP A 3 -21.74 10.11 -34.61
N ASP A 4 -20.42 10.09 -34.74
CA ASP A 4 -19.55 8.94 -34.60
C ASP A 4 -19.37 8.62 -33.10
N PRO A 5 -19.78 7.42 -32.60
CA PRO A 5 -19.74 7.11 -31.18
C PRO A 5 -18.38 6.58 -30.68
N PHE A 6 -17.32 6.59 -31.50
CA PHE A 6 -16.00 6.10 -31.10
C PHE A 6 -14.99 7.22 -30.86
N GLN A 7 -15.24 8.05 -29.84
CA GLN A 7 -14.15 8.75 -29.16
C GLN A 7 -13.65 7.87 -28.00
N PRO A 8 -12.34 7.53 -27.92
CA PRO A 8 -11.82 6.76 -26.80
C PRO A 8 -11.83 7.64 -25.55
N ALA A 9 -12.81 7.42 -24.68
CA ALA A 9 -12.87 8.02 -23.35
C ALA A 9 -11.72 7.49 -22.48
N CYS A 10 -10.55 8.14 -22.49
CA CYS A 10 -9.43 7.72 -21.65
C CYS A 10 -8.59 8.88 -21.10
N SER A 11 -9.22 9.95 -20.59
CA SER A 11 -8.61 10.76 -19.53
C SER A 11 -9.16 10.31 -18.17
N GLY A 12 -8.69 9.16 -17.68
CA GLY A 12 -9.02 8.73 -16.31
C GLY A 12 -8.23 9.55 -15.30
N SER A 13 -8.88 10.00 -14.23
CA SER A 13 -8.21 10.58 -13.06
C SER A 13 -7.25 9.56 -12.42
N LEU A 14 -6.34 10.01 -11.54
CA LEU A 14 -5.48 9.14 -10.74
C LEU A 14 -6.27 7.99 -10.07
N ILE A 15 -7.43 8.32 -9.51
CA ILE A 15 -8.29 7.34 -8.82
C ILE A 15 -8.86 6.33 -9.82
N ASP A 16 -9.28 6.77 -11.00
CA ASP A 16 -9.78 5.87 -12.05
C ASP A 16 -8.67 4.89 -12.50
N ASN A 17 -7.43 5.37 -12.60
CA ASN A 17 -6.28 4.51 -12.93
C ASN A 17 -6.01 3.48 -11.83
N LEU A 18 -6.06 3.89 -10.56
CA LEU A 18 -5.93 2.98 -9.42
C LEU A 18 -7.05 1.92 -9.41
N GLN A 19 -8.29 2.33 -9.64
CA GLN A 19 -9.45 1.44 -9.71
C GLN A 19 -9.31 0.40 -10.83
N ARG A 20 -8.98 0.83 -12.05
CA ARG A 20 -8.87 -0.05 -13.22
C ARG A 20 -7.73 -1.06 -13.11
N LEU A 21 -6.67 -0.73 -12.37
CA LEU A 21 -5.55 -1.64 -12.12
C LEU A 21 -5.81 -2.59 -10.95
N ASN A 22 -6.81 -2.31 -10.11
CA ASN A 22 -7.15 -3.17 -8.98
C ASN A 22 -7.82 -4.48 -9.42
N ARG A 23 -7.01 -5.53 -9.58
CA ARG A 23 -7.50 -6.89 -9.85
C ARG A 23 -7.36 -7.84 -8.65
N LYS A 24 -7.23 -7.33 -7.42
CA LYS A 24 -7.06 -8.19 -6.25
C LYS A 24 -8.38 -8.90 -5.90
N GLU A 25 -8.38 -10.22 -5.95
CA GLU A 25 -9.58 -11.04 -5.70
C GLU A 25 -10.20 -10.79 -4.32
N ARG A 26 -9.40 -10.61 -3.27
CA ARG A 26 -9.90 -10.35 -1.90
C ARG A 26 -10.74 -9.08 -1.80
N TYR A 27 -10.36 -8.03 -2.53
CA TYR A 27 -11.13 -6.80 -2.60
C TYR A 27 -12.51 -7.05 -3.22
N TRP A 28 -12.54 -7.73 -4.37
CA TRP A 28 -13.80 -8.05 -5.06
C TRP A 28 -14.67 -9.03 -4.27
N LEU A 29 -14.07 -10.02 -3.60
CA LEU A 29 -14.76 -10.95 -2.71
C LEU A 29 -15.46 -10.21 -1.57
N LEU A 30 -14.77 -9.29 -0.89
CA LEU A 30 -15.33 -8.53 0.23
C LEU A 30 -16.54 -7.69 -0.21
N ARG A 31 -16.47 -7.05 -1.38
CA ARG A 31 -17.59 -6.28 -1.94
C ARG A 31 -18.81 -7.13 -2.25
N ASN A 32 -18.59 -8.32 -2.82
CA ASN A 32 -19.66 -9.27 -3.09
C ASN A 32 -20.28 -9.79 -1.77
N ALA A 33 -19.45 -10.14 -0.79
CA ALA A 33 -19.89 -10.67 0.49
C ALA A 33 -20.70 -9.64 1.31
N LEU A 34 -20.33 -8.36 1.23
CA LEU A 34 -21.02 -7.26 1.92
C LEU A 34 -22.19 -6.67 1.11
N GLY A 35 -22.56 -7.28 -0.03
CA GLY A 35 -23.77 -6.96 -0.78
C GLY A 35 -23.78 -5.60 -1.47
N GLN A 36 -22.62 -4.99 -1.73
CA GLN A 36 -22.55 -3.67 -2.36
C GLN A 36 -22.26 -3.77 -3.86
N SER A 37 -23.30 -3.59 -4.66
CA SER A 37 -23.24 -3.47 -6.13
C SER A 37 -23.42 -2.02 -6.54
N GLY A 38 -22.52 -1.48 -7.37
CA GLY A 38 -22.66 -0.16 -7.98
C GLY A 38 -22.26 1.05 -7.12
N THR A 39 -21.94 0.88 -5.83
CA THR A 39 -21.41 1.93 -4.94
C THR A 39 -20.20 1.46 -4.16
N ASP A 40 -19.27 2.37 -3.86
CA ASP A 40 -18.11 2.07 -3.02
C ASP A 40 -18.50 1.88 -1.55
N LEU A 41 -17.93 0.83 -0.95
CA LEU A 41 -18.03 0.57 0.49
C LEU A 41 -17.40 1.76 1.22
N PRO A 42 -18.15 2.55 2.00
CA PRO A 42 -17.57 3.69 2.67
C PRO A 42 -16.64 3.25 3.80
N LEU A 43 -15.49 3.92 3.92
CA LEU A 43 -14.70 3.85 5.17
C LEU A 43 -15.47 4.57 6.28
N SER A 44 -15.34 4.11 7.52
CA SER A 44 -16.04 4.75 8.64
C SER A 44 -15.53 6.18 8.85
N ARG A 45 -16.44 7.11 9.20
CA ARG A 45 -16.08 8.50 9.48
C ARG A 45 -14.99 8.61 10.54
N SER A 46 -15.09 7.84 11.62
CA SER A 46 -14.10 7.83 12.70
C SER A 46 -12.72 7.31 12.27
N PHE A 47 -12.65 6.43 11.26
CA PHE A 47 -11.37 6.03 10.67
C PHE A 47 -10.77 7.16 9.83
N LEU A 48 -11.59 7.83 9.00
CA LEU A 48 -11.17 8.95 8.17
C LEU A 48 -10.72 10.17 8.99
N GLU A 49 -11.39 10.47 10.10
CA GLU A 49 -11.02 11.54 11.03
C GLU A 49 -9.63 11.30 11.64
N ARG A 50 -9.39 10.11 12.21
CA ARG A 50 -8.08 9.76 12.77
C ARG A 50 -6.97 9.75 11.72
N LEU A 51 -7.26 9.28 10.50
CA LEU A 51 -6.31 9.39 9.39
C LEU A 51 -6.01 10.86 9.08
N SER A 52 -7.04 11.70 9.03
CA SER A 52 -6.90 13.13 8.71
C SER A 52 -6.05 13.86 9.73
N GLU A 53 -6.29 13.60 11.01
CA GLU A 53 -5.52 14.14 12.13
C GLU A 53 -4.04 13.72 12.05
N GLU A 54 -3.79 12.42 11.85
CA GLU A 54 -2.43 11.89 11.85
C GLU A 54 -1.59 12.44 10.70
N ILE A 55 -2.16 12.52 9.49
CA ILE A 55 -1.44 13.03 8.31
C ILE A 55 -1.50 14.56 8.17
N GLY A 56 -2.29 15.25 9.01
CA GLY A 56 -2.50 16.69 8.95
C GLY A 56 -3.25 17.18 7.70
N LYS A 57 -4.08 16.33 7.08
CA LYS A 57 -4.84 16.65 5.86
C LYS A 57 -6.24 16.05 5.92
N SER A 58 -7.26 16.83 5.58
CA SER A 58 -8.65 16.34 5.54
C SER A 58 -8.81 15.26 4.47
N VAL A 59 -9.16 14.04 4.89
CA VAL A 59 -9.45 12.91 4.01
C VAL A 59 -10.92 12.98 3.59
N SER A 60 -11.17 12.94 2.28
CA SER A 60 -12.54 13.00 1.75
C SER A 60 -13.42 11.86 2.27
N PRO A 61 -14.69 12.11 2.66
CA PRO A 61 -15.68 11.04 2.90
C PRO A 61 -15.93 10.13 1.70
N SER A 62 -15.61 10.60 0.49
CA SER A 62 -15.69 9.84 -0.77
C SER A 62 -14.35 9.22 -1.18
N ALA A 63 -13.37 9.15 -0.29
CA ALA A 63 -12.08 8.54 -0.59
C ALA A 63 -12.26 7.08 -1.06
N TRP A 64 -11.61 6.74 -2.16
CA TRP A 64 -11.55 5.38 -2.67
C TRP A 64 -10.53 4.57 -1.88
N TRP A 65 -10.74 3.26 -1.75
CA TRP A 65 -9.79 2.36 -1.13
C TRP A 65 -9.74 0.99 -1.78
N ALA A 66 -8.63 0.28 -1.53
CA ALA A 66 -8.47 -1.13 -1.88
C ALA A 66 -7.55 -1.84 -0.88
N MET A 67 -7.77 -3.14 -0.70
CA MET A 67 -6.91 -4.00 0.13
C MET A 67 -5.85 -4.70 -0.69
N ASP A 68 -4.73 -5.02 -0.05
CA ASP A 68 -3.58 -5.73 -0.62
C ASP A 68 -3.11 -5.11 -1.95
N TYR A 69 -3.11 -3.78 -2.04
CA TYR A 69 -2.89 -3.11 -3.32
C TYR A 69 -1.43 -3.25 -3.76
N HIS A 70 -1.23 -3.79 -4.95
CA HIS A 70 0.08 -4.19 -5.45
C HIS A 70 0.93 -2.99 -5.86
N ILE A 71 2.21 -2.96 -5.48
CA ILE A 71 3.08 -1.80 -5.71
C ILE A 71 3.35 -1.52 -7.21
N ASP A 72 3.46 -2.56 -8.05
CA ASP A 72 3.53 -2.35 -9.52
C ASP A 72 2.27 -1.71 -10.10
N TRP A 73 1.10 -1.96 -9.51
CA TRP A 73 -0.15 -1.30 -9.93
C TRP A 73 -0.16 0.16 -9.49
N LEU A 74 0.37 0.46 -8.30
CA LEU A 74 0.58 1.85 -7.87
C LEU A 74 1.47 2.60 -8.86
N PHE A 75 2.63 2.04 -9.22
CA PHE A 75 3.55 2.66 -10.17
C PHE A 75 2.91 2.85 -11.54
N SER A 76 2.19 1.84 -12.02
CA SER A 76 1.47 1.93 -13.29
C SER A 76 0.40 3.04 -13.26
N ALA A 77 -0.35 3.17 -12.16
CA ALA A 77 -1.34 4.23 -12.00
C ALA A 77 -0.70 5.63 -12.03
N LEU A 78 0.45 5.79 -11.37
CA LEU A 78 1.21 7.04 -11.38
C LEU A 78 1.80 7.36 -12.76
N VAL A 79 2.24 6.36 -13.54
CA VAL A 79 2.65 6.56 -14.95
C VAL A 79 1.44 7.01 -15.78
N LEU A 80 0.31 6.32 -15.65
CA LEU A 80 -0.90 6.64 -16.42
C LEU A 80 -1.43 8.05 -16.08
N ASP A 81 -1.37 8.47 -14.82
CA ASP A 81 -1.72 9.83 -14.39
C ASP A 81 -0.82 10.89 -15.07
N ARG A 82 0.48 10.59 -15.25
CA ARG A 82 1.41 11.51 -15.94
C ARG A 82 1.15 11.61 -17.45
N PHE A 83 0.73 10.53 -18.12
CA PHE A 83 0.43 10.58 -19.55
C PHE A 83 -0.97 11.13 -19.87
N GLY A 84 -1.94 10.91 -18.99
CA GLY A 84 -3.33 11.24 -19.27
C GLY A 84 -3.87 10.49 -20.49
N ALA A 85 -4.51 11.23 -21.39
CA ALA A 85 -5.13 10.67 -22.60
C ALA A 85 -4.11 10.23 -23.66
N ASP A 86 -2.93 10.86 -23.71
CA ASP A 86 -1.91 10.66 -24.75
C ASP A 86 -0.97 9.47 -24.46
N ARG A 87 -1.44 8.50 -23.67
CA ARG A 87 -0.62 7.36 -23.26
C ARG A 87 -0.32 6.42 -24.44
N PRO A 88 0.90 5.85 -24.52
CA PRO A 88 1.20 4.80 -25.49
C PRO A 88 0.57 3.46 -25.07
N ASP A 89 0.41 2.56 -26.03
CA ASP A 89 -0.09 1.19 -25.79
C ASP A 89 0.89 0.32 -24.98
N ARG A 90 2.18 0.68 -24.99
CA ARG A 90 3.26 -0.07 -24.35
C ARG A 90 4.28 0.86 -23.73
N PHE A 91 4.77 0.49 -22.55
CA PHE A 91 5.82 1.22 -21.85
C PHE A 91 7.10 0.38 -21.81
N HIS A 92 8.24 1.02 -22.06
CA HIS A 92 9.52 0.43 -21.72
C HIS A 92 9.67 0.41 -20.19
N ASN A 93 10.02 -0.74 -19.64
CA ASN A 93 10.30 -0.88 -18.22
C ASN A 93 11.74 -0.45 -17.94
N PRO A 94 11.95 0.69 -17.26
CA PRO A 94 13.25 1.32 -17.12
C PRO A 94 14.20 0.46 -16.30
N ARG A 95 15.49 0.67 -16.51
CA ARG A 95 16.56 -0.05 -15.81
C ARG A 95 17.52 0.95 -15.18
N PRO A 96 18.14 0.60 -14.04
CA PRO A 96 19.25 1.37 -13.49
C PRO A 96 20.39 1.45 -14.52
N VAL A 97 21.11 2.57 -14.54
CA VAL A 97 22.32 2.67 -15.37
C VAL A 97 23.41 1.80 -14.76
N ALA A 98 24.23 1.17 -15.59
CA ALA A 98 25.31 0.29 -15.12
C ALA A 98 26.22 1.05 -14.12
N GLY A 99 26.32 0.56 -12.88
CA GLY A 99 27.10 1.17 -11.80
C GLY A 99 26.27 1.78 -10.67
N GLU A 100 24.96 1.92 -10.81
CA GLU A 100 24.07 2.39 -9.74
C GLU A 100 23.69 1.26 -8.75
N LYS A 101 23.56 1.60 -7.46
CA LYS A 101 23.27 0.65 -6.36
C LYS A 101 21.83 0.10 -6.34
N VAL A 102 21.06 0.25 -7.41
CA VAL A 102 19.65 -0.17 -7.41
C VAL A 102 19.55 -1.69 -7.55
N SER A 103 19.13 -2.35 -6.47
CA SER A 103 18.99 -3.80 -6.42
C SER A 103 17.85 -4.28 -7.32
N ASN A 104 18.16 -5.11 -8.31
CA ASN A 104 17.23 -5.81 -9.22
C ASN A 104 16.43 -4.94 -10.22
N GLY A 105 17.14 -4.08 -10.94
CA GLY A 105 17.10 -4.01 -12.41
C GLY A 105 15.86 -3.52 -13.17
N ARG A 106 14.67 -3.42 -12.57
CA ARG A 106 13.42 -2.96 -13.24
C ARG A 106 12.43 -2.31 -12.27
N LEU A 107 11.67 -1.33 -12.77
CA LEU A 107 10.60 -0.67 -12.01
C LEU A 107 9.38 -1.58 -11.81
N ILE A 108 8.86 -2.16 -12.89
CA ILE A 108 7.78 -3.17 -12.83
C ILE A 108 8.42 -4.56 -12.70
N ARG A 109 8.13 -5.28 -11.62
CA ARG A 109 8.85 -6.54 -11.30
C ARG A 109 8.01 -7.80 -11.46
N GLY A 110 6.69 -7.68 -11.41
CA GLY A 110 5.79 -8.83 -11.37
C GLY A 110 5.93 -9.64 -10.07
N THR A 111 6.45 -9.02 -9.00
CA THR A 111 6.61 -9.65 -7.68
C THR A 111 5.41 -9.37 -6.79
N ASN A 112 4.99 -10.32 -5.97
CA ASN A 112 3.92 -10.14 -4.98
C ASN A 112 4.35 -9.24 -3.81
N GLU A 113 4.41 -7.93 -4.04
CA GLU A 113 4.64 -6.93 -3.00
C GLU A 113 3.47 -5.93 -3.00
N ASP A 114 2.73 -5.90 -1.90
CA ASP A 114 1.51 -5.13 -1.71
C ASP A 114 1.53 -4.34 -0.40
N PHE A 115 0.69 -3.30 -0.33
CA PHE A 115 0.30 -2.63 0.91
C PHE A 115 -1.05 -3.16 1.37
N ASP A 116 -1.22 -3.38 2.67
CA ASP A 116 -2.44 -3.98 3.23
C ASP A 116 -3.70 -3.17 2.91
N LEU A 117 -3.60 -1.84 2.89
CA LEU A 117 -4.67 -0.94 2.47
C LEU A 117 -4.10 0.29 1.72
N ILE A 118 -4.76 0.70 0.64
CA ILE A 118 -4.57 2.01 0.01
C ILE A 118 -5.84 2.84 0.19
N VAL A 119 -5.69 4.13 0.48
CA VAL A 119 -6.77 5.13 0.47
C VAL A 119 -6.37 6.26 -0.46
N ALA A 120 -7.23 6.65 -1.40
CA ALA A 120 -6.95 7.69 -2.38
C ALA A 120 -8.11 8.68 -2.50
N PHE A 121 -7.77 9.96 -2.53
CA PHE A 121 -8.72 11.07 -2.69
C PHE A 121 -7.98 12.23 -3.35
N GLU A 122 -8.66 12.99 -4.21
CA GLU A 122 -8.06 14.10 -4.95
C GLU A 122 -6.73 13.69 -5.61
N ARG A 123 -5.60 14.31 -5.20
CA ARG A 123 -4.23 13.95 -5.59
C ARG A 123 -3.41 13.46 -4.41
N THR A 124 -4.04 12.71 -3.51
CA THR A 124 -3.41 12.13 -2.32
C THR A 124 -3.63 10.63 -2.28
N ILE A 125 -2.56 9.91 -1.95
CA ILE A 125 -2.56 8.46 -1.72
C ILE A 125 -1.99 8.22 -0.32
N ILE A 126 -2.69 7.42 0.47
CA ILE A 126 -2.24 6.92 1.76
C ILE A 126 -2.01 5.42 1.60
N LEU A 127 -0.77 4.99 1.81
CA LEU A 127 -0.35 3.59 1.80
C LEU A 127 -0.26 3.11 3.23
N ILE A 128 -1.07 2.12 3.60
CA ILE A 128 -1.15 1.62 4.96
C ILE A 128 -0.64 0.18 5.01
N GLU A 129 0.31 -0.06 5.91
CA GLU A 129 0.75 -1.39 6.29
C GLU A 129 0.28 -1.68 7.72
N ALA A 130 -0.43 -2.78 7.93
CA ALA A 130 -1.02 -3.16 9.20
C ALA A 130 -0.35 -4.37 9.85
N LYS A 131 -0.19 -4.34 11.18
CA LYS A 131 0.19 -5.51 11.99
C LYS A 131 -0.58 -5.50 13.31
N GLY A 132 -1.27 -6.59 13.61
CA GLY A 132 -2.00 -6.78 14.86
C GLY A 132 -1.13 -7.41 15.95
N VAL A 133 -1.03 -8.73 15.93
CA VAL A 133 -0.39 -9.53 17.00
C VAL A 133 1.11 -9.73 16.77
N THR A 134 1.53 -9.78 15.51
CA THR A 134 2.94 -9.90 15.12
C THR A 134 3.57 -8.52 14.92
N SER A 135 4.90 -8.45 14.81
CA SER A 135 5.62 -7.23 14.44
C SER A 135 6.02 -7.21 12.97
N TRP A 136 6.26 -6.01 12.41
CA TRP A 136 6.99 -5.89 11.14
C TRP A 136 8.45 -6.34 11.29
N GLY A 137 8.98 -6.96 10.24
CA GLY A 137 10.43 -7.14 10.09
C GLY A 137 11.05 -5.98 9.32
N ASN A 138 12.25 -5.54 9.69
CA ASN A 138 12.97 -4.45 9.02
C ASN A 138 13.11 -4.67 7.51
N LYS A 139 13.36 -5.91 7.10
CA LYS A 139 13.46 -6.29 5.67
C LYS A 139 12.18 -5.99 4.89
N GLN A 140 11.00 -6.12 5.49
CA GLN A 140 9.73 -5.90 4.79
C GLN A 140 9.51 -4.41 4.47
N ILE A 141 9.68 -3.54 5.47
CA ILE A 141 9.53 -2.09 5.30
C ILE A 141 10.67 -1.52 4.46
N ALA A 142 11.91 -1.98 4.66
CA ALA A 142 13.06 -1.57 3.87
C ALA A 142 12.87 -1.86 2.37
N ARG A 143 12.30 -3.02 2.03
CA ARG A 143 11.97 -3.35 0.64
C ARG A 143 10.96 -2.38 0.03
N LYS A 144 9.87 -2.08 0.74
CA LYS A 144 8.86 -1.11 0.27
C LYS A 144 9.43 0.29 0.10
N CYS A 145 10.22 0.76 1.07
CA CYS A 145 10.95 2.02 0.99
C CYS A 145 11.87 2.05 -0.25
N GLN A 146 12.65 0.97 -0.47
CA GLN A 146 13.52 0.85 -1.64
C GLN A 146 12.74 0.91 -2.95
N ARG A 147 11.59 0.23 -3.05
CA ARG A 147 10.73 0.26 -4.24
C ARG A 147 10.20 1.66 -4.54
N LEU A 148 9.83 2.42 -3.51
CA LEU A 148 9.40 3.81 -3.67
C LEU A 148 10.57 4.71 -4.13
N ARG A 149 11.81 4.48 -3.65
CA ARG A 149 12.99 5.20 -4.17
C ARG A 149 13.21 4.93 -5.65
N GLU A 150 13.14 3.65 -6.04
CA GLU A 150 13.27 3.25 -7.44
C GLU A 150 12.23 3.92 -8.35
N TRP A 151 11.01 4.10 -7.85
CA TRP A 151 10.01 4.90 -8.55
C TRP A 151 10.48 6.34 -8.76
N SER A 152 11.01 6.99 -7.73
CA SER A 152 11.55 8.36 -7.84
C SER A 152 12.70 8.46 -8.85
N GLU A 153 13.58 7.45 -8.88
CA GLU A 153 14.80 7.47 -9.69
C GLU A 153 14.55 7.08 -11.15
N LEU A 154 13.64 6.13 -11.40
CA LEU A 154 13.46 5.52 -12.72
C LEU A 154 12.24 6.05 -13.48
N SER A 155 11.25 6.66 -12.81
CA SER A 155 10.00 7.07 -13.48
C SER A 155 10.21 8.12 -14.58
N ASP A 156 11.22 8.98 -14.45
CA ASP A 156 11.53 10.01 -15.44
C ASP A 156 12.10 9.42 -16.75
N GLN A 157 12.62 8.18 -16.72
CA GLN A 157 12.99 7.47 -17.95
C GLN A 157 11.76 7.01 -18.76
N ILE A 158 10.60 6.87 -18.11
CA ILE A 158 9.34 6.50 -18.77
C ILE A 158 8.64 7.75 -19.30
N VAL A 159 8.61 8.82 -18.49
CA VAL A 159 7.94 10.08 -18.83
C VAL A 159 8.91 11.25 -18.66
N PRO A 160 9.81 11.50 -19.65
CA PRO A 160 10.82 12.54 -19.52
C PRO A 160 10.18 13.93 -19.40
N GLY A 161 10.65 14.73 -18.44
CA GLY A 161 10.37 16.17 -18.37
C GLY A 161 8.93 16.55 -18.04
N PHE A 162 8.04 15.60 -17.71
CA PHE A 162 6.66 15.92 -17.36
C PHE A 162 6.56 16.44 -15.93
N LYS A 163 6.54 17.77 -15.79
CA LYS A 163 6.23 18.44 -14.53
C LYS A 163 4.73 18.69 -14.45
N THR A 164 4.02 17.85 -13.72
CA THR A 164 2.61 18.12 -13.37
C THR A 164 2.57 19.39 -12.53
N SER A 165 1.66 20.33 -12.79
CA SER A 165 1.44 21.50 -11.92
C SER A 165 0.88 21.13 -10.54
N SER A 166 0.40 19.88 -10.36
CA SER A 166 -0.13 19.38 -9.11
C SER A 166 0.45 17.98 -8.81
N PRO A 167 1.53 17.89 -8.00
CA PRO A 167 2.14 16.60 -7.69
C PRO A 167 1.21 15.71 -6.85
N VAL A 168 1.30 14.39 -7.04
CA VAL A 168 0.61 13.42 -6.17
C VAL A 168 1.33 13.37 -4.81
N GLU A 169 0.58 13.57 -3.73
CA GLU A 169 1.09 13.42 -2.38
C GLU A 169 0.92 11.98 -1.90
N ILE A 170 2.00 11.34 -1.47
CA ILE A 170 1.99 9.95 -1.02
C ILE A 170 2.38 9.90 0.45
N PHE A 171 1.50 9.39 1.30
CA PHE A 171 1.73 9.20 2.73
C PHE A 171 1.92 7.71 2.99
N VAL A 172 2.82 7.36 3.91
CA VAL A 172 2.97 5.99 4.42
C VAL A 172 2.56 5.95 5.88
N VAL A 173 1.61 5.08 6.19
CA VAL A 173 1.07 4.87 7.54
C VAL A 173 1.36 3.44 7.99
N LEU A 174 1.95 3.30 9.17
CA LEU A 174 2.04 2.03 9.87
C LEU A 174 0.87 1.94 10.85
N MET A 175 0.10 0.87 10.74
CA MET A 175 -1.09 0.64 11.55
C MET A 175 -0.90 -0.55 12.50
N SER A 176 -0.81 -0.29 13.80
CA SER A 176 -0.64 -1.34 14.82
C SER A 176 -1.23 -0.95 16.16
N PRO A 177 -1.47 -1.91 17.06
CA PRO A 177 -1.94 -1.61 18.41
C PRO A 177 -0.98 -0.73 19.21
N LYS A 178 0.34 -0.95 19.02
CA LYS A 178 1.42 -0.20 19.68
C LYS A 178 2.46 0.28 18.66
N PRO A 179 3.19 1.38 18.94
CA PRO A 179 4.29 1.82 18.10
C PRO A 179 5.35 0.71 17.90
N PRO A 180 5.91 0.56 16.69
CA PRO A 180 7.01 -0.38 16.46
C PRO A 180 8.25 0.03 17.27
N ARG A 181 8.82 -0.91 18.03
CA ARG A 181 10.01 -0.67 18.89
C ARG A 181 11.35 -1.01 18.22
N LYS A 182 11.33 -1.88 17.20
CA LYS A 182 12.55 -2.45 16.57
C LYS A 182 12.68 -2.09 15.09
N LEU A 183 11.88 -1.13 14.61
CA LEU A 183 12.00 -0.68 13.24
C LEU A 183 13.23 0.21 13.09
N ASP A 184 14.11 -0.16 12.16
CA ASP A 184 15.25 0.68 11.80
C ASP A 184 14.71 1.97 11.14
N ARG A 185 15.37 3.10 11.42
CA ARG A 185 15.07 4.34 10.70
C ARG A 185 15.45 4.15 9.24
N LEU A 186 14.53 4.49 8.35
CA LEU A 186 14.72 4.43 6.91
C LEU A 186 14.59 5.82 6.32
N GLU A 187 15.49 6.19 5.42
CA GLU A 187 15.42 7.48 4.73
C GLU A 187 14.35 7.45 3.63
N TRP A 188 13.08 7.73 3.92
CA TRP A 188 12.06 7.69 2.87
C TRP A 188 12.36 8.67 1.72
N PRO A 189 12.02 8.32 0.46
CA PRO A 189 12.23 9.23 -0.66
C PRO A 189 11.42 10.51 -0.47
N SER A 190 11.95 11.65 -0.92
CA SER A 190 11.41 12.99 -0.60
C SER A 190 9.98 13.25 -1.09
N PHE A 191 9.51 12.53 -2.11
CA PHE A 191 8.12 12.63 -2.59
C PHE A 191 7.12 11.92 -1.67
N VAL A 192 7.60 11.06 -0.75
CA VAL A 192 6.79 10.41 0.28
C VAL A 192 6.77 11.28 1.53
N LYS A 193 5.58 11.68 1.94
CA LYS A 193 5.35 12.44 3.17
C LYS A 193 5.56 11.54 4.38
N THR A 194 6.28 12.06 5.36
CA THR A 194 6.63 11.41 6.62
C THR A 194 6.54 12.41 7.77
N LYS A 195 6.50 11.92 9.01
CA LYS A 195 6.58 12.71 10.23
C LYS A 195 8.02 12.68 10.74
N ASP A 196 8.73 13.80 10.60
CA ASP A 196 10.14 13.93 11.03
C ASP A 196 11.07 12.83 10.48
N GLY A 197 10.81 12.36 9.26
CA GLY A 197 11.57 11.29 8.60
C GLY A 197 11.06 9.87 8.87
N GLU A 198 10.00 9.71 9.65
CA GLU A 198 9.39 8.41 9.99
C GLU A 198 7.99 8.25 9.37
N PRO A 199 7.53 7.02 9.07
CA PRO A 199 6.14 6.78 8.69
C PRO A 199 5.15 7.30 9.74
N PHE A 200 4.00 7.78 9.26
CA PHE A 200 2.85 8.11 10.10
C PHE A 200 2.37 6.86 10.84
N ARG A 201 1.69 7.05 11.97
CA ARG A 201 1.29 5.94 12.83
C ARG A 201 -0.17 6.03 13.18
N LEU A 202 -0.91 4.98 12.89
CA LEU A 202 -2.31 4.87 13.27
C LEU A 202 -2.52 3.68 14.19
N ARG A 203 -3.30 3.86 15.26
CA ARG A 203 -3.64 2.74 16.14
C ARG A 203 -4.59 1.76 15.43
N LEU A 204 -4.20 0.49 15.39
CA LEU A 204 -5.09 -0.63 15.08
C LEU A 204 -5.81 -1.03 16.36
N ASP A 205 -7.12 -0.80 16.41
CA ASP A 205 -7.94 -1.22 17.53
C ASP A 205 -8.32 -2.70 17.37
N LEU A 206 -8.02 -3.48 18.41
CA LEU A 206 -8.33 -4.90 18.50
C LEU A 206 -9.27 -5.19 19.68
N THR A 207 -9.93 -4.18 20.25
CA THR A 207 -10.79 -4.29 21.45
C THR A 207 -11.92 -5.31 21.26
N ASP A 208 -12.42 -5.48 20.03
CA ASP A 208 -13.45 -6.48 19.70
C ASP A 208 -12.88 -7.83 19.24
N ALA A 209 -11.55 -7.94 19.13
CA ALA A 209 -10.89 -9.20 18.78
C ALA A 209 -10.70 -10.10 20.03
N PRO A 210 -10.55 -11.42 19.86
CA PRO A 210 -10.30 -12.34 20.97
C PRO A 210 -9.10 -11.93 21.84
N GLU A 211 -9.17 -12.18 23.14
CA GLU A 211 -8.07 -11.90 24.08
C GLU A 211 -6.81 -12.72 23.77
N VAL A 212 -7.00 -13.94 23.26
CA VAL A 212 -5.92 -14.85 22.86
C VAL A 212 -6.19 -15.34 21.45
N PHE A 213 -5.22 -15.16 20.58
CA PHE A 213 -5.15 -15.78 19.27
C PHE A 213 -4.36 -17.09 19.37
N LEU A 214 -4.70 -18.08 18.57
CA LEU A 214 -3.94 -19.33 18.46
C LEU A 214 -3.16 -19.31 17.16
N ALA A 215 -1.84 -19.38 17.24
CA ALA A 215 -0.96 -19.44 16.08
C ALA A 215 -0.35 -20.85 15.95
N PRO A 216 -0.49 -21.51 14.79
CA PRO A 216 0.24 -22.75 14.53
C PRO A 216 1.74 -22.44 14.40
N GLU A 217 2.57 -23.18 15.13
CA GLU A 217 4.04 -23.12 15.06
C GLU A 217 4.57 -24.52 14.74
N ARG A 218 5.42 -24.64 13.71
CA ARG A 218 6.09 -25.91 13.41
C ARG A 218 7.06 -26.27 14.52
N CYS A 219 7.09 -27.53 14.89
CA CYS A 219 7.97 -28.05 15.94
C CYS A 219 8.54 -29.43 15.57
N ASP A 220 9.64 -29.79 16.23
CA ASP A 220 10.14 -31.17 16.19
C ASP A 220 9.29 -32.11 17.09
N GLU A 221 9.67 -33.38 17.15
CA GLU A 221 9.00 -34.39 17.99
C GLU A 221 9.03 -34.06 19.49
N SER A 222 9.95 -33.19 19.92
CA SER A 222 10.06 -32.73 21.31
C SER A 222 9.22 -31.48 21.61
N GLY A 223 8.55 -30.91 20.61
CA GLY A 223 7.74 -29.69 20.74
C GLY A 223 8.53 -28.39 20.65
N LEU A 224 9.82 -28.44 20.29
CA LEU A 224 10.64 -27.24 20.12
C LEU A 224 10.42 -26.61 18.74
N PRO A 225 10.40 -25.27 18.61
CA PRO A 225 10.19 -24.60 17.32
C PRO A 225 11.24 -25.03 16.28
N ALA A 226 10.77 -25.53 15.14
CA ALA A 226 11.62 -26.03 14.08
C ALA A 226 11.03 -25.68 12.70
N SER A 227 11.77 -24.93 11.87
CA SER A 227 11.29 -24.50 10.54
C SER A 227 11.02 -25.67 9.59
N MET A 228 11.76 -26.77 9.75
CA MET A 228 11.63 -28.02 9.01
C MET A 228 11.00 -29.14 9.86
N GLY A 229 10.35 -28.80 10.98
CA GLY A 229 9.69 -29.79 11.83
C GLY A 229 8.49 -30.44 11.13
N ASP A 230 8.33 -31.74 11.36
CA ASP A 230 7.22 -32.55 10.84
C ASP A 230 5.97 -32.51 11.75
N CYS A 231 6.08 -31.89 12.92
CA CYS A 231 4.98 -31.66 13.86
C CYS A 231 4.59 -30.17 13.91
N TRP A 232 3.42 -29.87 14.48
CA TRP A 232 2.98 -28.51 14.78
C TRP A 232 2.21 -28.44 16.09
N GLN A 233 2.27 -27.29 16.75
CA GLN A 233 1.57 -27.01 18.00
C GLN A 233 0.84 -25.66 17.94
N LEU A 234 -0.14 -25.48 18.82
CA LEU A 234 -0.84 -24.20 18.98
C LEU A 234 -0.13 -23.34 20.03
N LYS A 235 0.39 -22.20 19.59
CA LYS A 235 0.98 -21.19 20.45
C LYS A 235 -0.06 -20.10 20.77
N PRO A 236 -0.39 -19.88 22.06
CA PRO A 236 -1.24 -18.76 22.44
C PRO A 236 -0.49 -17.44 22.24
N LEU A 237 -1.13 -16.49 21.58
CA LEU A 237 -0.64 -15.14 21.40
C LEU A 237 -1.67 -14.18 22.00
N GLY A 238 -1.32 -13.54 23.10
CA GLY A 238 -2.18 -12.54 23.72
C GLY A 238 -2.40 -11.35 22.78
N ARG A 239 -3.63 -10.86 22.71
CA ARG A 239 -3.94 -9.56 22.13
C ARG A 239 -3.08 -8.50 22.84
N PRO A 240 -2.45 -7.57 22.10
CA PRO A 240 -1.67 -6.51 22.74
C PRO A 240 -2.53 -5.70 23.73
N ASN A 241 -2.08 -5.61 24.99
CA ASN A 241 -2.71 -4.73 25.99
C ASN A 241 -2.48 -3.27 25.58
N LEU A 242 -3.56 -2.54 25.28
CA LEU A 242 -3.49 -1.19 24.74
C LEU A 242 -3.04 -0.13 25.78
N ASP A 243 -3.06 -0.49 27.07
CA ASP A 243 -2.73 0.42 28.17
C ASP A 243 -1.26 0.33 28.63
N GLU A 244 -0.49 -0.60 28.06
CA GLU A 244 0.94 -0.79 28.39
C GLU A 244 1.82 -0.20 27.29
N ASN A 245 2.59 0.86 27.59
CA ASN A 245 3.50 1.51 26.64
C ASN A 245 4.73 0.67 26.28
#